data_AF-A0A496XH92-F1
#
_entry.id   AF-A0A496XH92-F1
#
_cell.length_a   1.000
_cell.length_b   1.000
_cell.length_c   1.000
_cell.angle_alpha   90.00
_cell.angle_beta   90.00
_cell.angle_gamma   90.00
#
_symmetry.space_group_name_H-M   'P 1'
#
loop_
_entity.id
_entity.type
_entity.pdbx_description
1 polymer ?
#
loop_
_entity_poly.entity_id
_entity_poly.type
_entity_poly.pdbx_seq_one_letter_code
_entity_poly.pdbx_strand_id
1 'polypeptide(L)'
;MTDLNSTAEAVTQDQEAPVQDSSTPTLVEGTADPKQNIISVPNPSTEEMQEILQNITVNYDFNVVTKPVNFNFKKSKDKVTGIETIRNSVQLAIHYPSMEGIVAILEGGDKGLELLVEAIEGVINAAARDLLYDDITLSAATFPVDKISWDFISKLPKAQRRGGGIPKETWEGFGQDYVEVMPTKTGKTVEQIANAAKILVSKLTQVRTNEPVLQLLVEQLAVYAEASPNIEEYQDCVAFLLNKADTYLNVSEEELLANL
;
A
#
# COMPACT_ATOMS: atom_id res chain seq x y z
N MET A 1 8.31 62.48 64.11
CA MET A 1 8.80 61.09 64.17
C MET A 1 8.42 60.42 62.85
N THR A 2 9.38 60.45 61.91
CA THR A 2 9.85 59.32 61.10
C THR A 2 8.84 58.47 60.31
N ASP A 3 8.75 58.78 59.01
CA ASP A 3 9.07 57.94 57.83
C ASP A 3 8.36 56.60 57.52
N LEU A 4 7.73 56.63 56.33
CA LEU A 4 7.95 55.83 55.09
C LEU A 4 7.64 54.31 54.97
N ASN A 5 7.08 54.02 53.78
CA ASN A 5 7.11 52.81 52.93
C ASN A 5 6.24 51.60 53.32
N SER A 6 5.73 50.76 52.41
CA SER A 6 5.52 50.74 50.95
C SER A 6 4.92 49.35 50.63
N THR A 7 4.09 49.27 49.57
CA THR A 7 3.81 48.07 48.73
C THR A 7 3.00 46.90 49.34
N ALA A 8 1.86 46.53 48.72
CA ALA A 8 1.77 45.39 47.79
C ALA A 8 0.31 44.90 47.58
N GLU A 9 0.01 44.73 46.28
CA GLU A 9 -0.81 43.68 45.65
C GLU A 9 -2.34 43.64 45.81
N ALA A 10 -2.99 43.91 44.68
CA ALA A 10 -4.37 43.61 44.36
C ALA A 10 -4.48 42.19 43.78
N VAL A 11 -5.42 41.40 44.30
CA VAL A 11 -5.99 40.22 43.64
C VAL A 11 -7.49 40.27 43.88
N THR A 12 -8.25 40.54 42.83
CA THR A 12 -9.72 40.45 42.82
C THR A 12 -10.07 39.22 41.99
N GLN A 13 -10.71 38.24 42.62
CA GLN A 13 -11.33 37.09 41.96
C GLN A 13 -12.66 37.53 41.34
N ASP A 14 -12.75 37.51 40.01
CA ASP A 14 -14.03 37.53 39.29
C ASP A 14 -14.44 36.10 38.95
N GLN A 15 -15.67 35.77 39.33
CA GLN A 15 -16.34 34.50 39.08
C GLN A 15 -16.88 34.46 37.64
N GLU A 16 -16.59 33.32 37.00
CA GLU A 16 -17.04 32.88 35.68
C GLU A 16 -18.57 32.76 35.59
N ALA A 17 -19.15 33.40 34.57
CA ALA A 17 -20.50 33.13 34.08
C ALA A 17 -20.41 32.60 32.62
N PRO A 18 -21.33 31.71 32.20
CA PRO A 18 -21.14 30.86 31.01
C PRO A 18 -21.56 31.58 29.73
N VAL A 19 -20.72 31.51 28.69
CA VAL A 19 -21.06 31.95 27.33
C VAL A 19 -21.10 30.74 26.40
N GLN A 20 -22.25 30.61 25.73
CA GLN A 20 -22.50 29.68 24.63
C GLN A 20 -21.57 30.02 23.46
N ASP A 21 -20.82 29.03 22.95
CA ASP A 21 -20.10 29.17 21.68
C ASP A 21 -20.76 28.30 20.61
N SER A 22 -21.42 28.99 19.69
CA SER A 22 -21.90 28.49 18.42
C SER A 22 -20.82 28.76 17.37
N SER A 23 -20.04 27.75 17.00
CA SER A 23 -19.10 27.86 15.88
C SER A 23 -19.00 26.54 15.12
N THR A 24 -19.75 26.49 14.01
CA THR A 24 -19.58 25.60 12.86
C THR A 24 -18.12 25.60 12.38
N PRO A 25 -17.50 24.45 12.04
CA PRO A 25 -16.16 24.43 11.49
C PRO A 25 -16.18 24.81 10.00
N THR A 26 -15.49 25.90 9.69
CA THR A 26 -15.16 26.35 8.33
C THR A 26 -14.24 25.34 7.65
N LEU A 27 -14.68 24.84 6.49
CA LEU A 27 -13.84 24.09 5.54
C LEU A 27 -12.70 25.00 5.05
N VAL A 28 -11.46 24.61 5.34
CA VAL A 28 -10.28 25.22 4.76
C VAL A 28 -10.16 24.72 3.33
N GLU A 29 -10.47 25.59 2.38
CA GLU A 29 -10.30 25.41 0.95
C GLU A 29 -8.78 25.32 0.64
N GLY A 30 -8.32 24.10 0.35
CA GLY A 30 -6.94 23.86 -0.08
C GLY A 30 -6.69 24.46 -1.45
N THR A 31 -5.69 25.33 -1.55
CA THR A 31 -5.16 25.90 -2.79
C THR A 31 -4.81 24.79 -3.80
N ALA A 32 -5.60 24.68 -4.86
CA ALA A 32 -5.35 23.82 -5.99
C ALA A 32 -4.17 24.36 -6.82
N ASP A 33 -3.17 23.51 -7.06
CA ASP A 33 -2.15 23.75 -8.09
C ASP A 33 -2.84 23.78 -9.48
N PRO A 34 -2.65 24.82 -10.31
CA PRO A 34 -3.43 25.06 -11.52
C PRO A 34 -3.12 24.10 -12.70
N LYS A 35 -2.54 22.92 -12.46
CA LYS A 35 -2.11 21.96 -13.49
C LYS A 35 -2.75 20.58 -13.39
N GLN A 36 -3.65 20.34 -12.44
CA GLN A 36 -4.27 19.03 -12.25
C GLN A 36 -5.79 19.10 -12.42
N ASN A 37 -6.33 18.19 -13.23
CA ASN A 37 -7.78 18.03 -13.39
C ASN A 37 -8.18 16.72 -12.70
N ILE A 38 -8.86 16.82 -11.56
CA ILE A 38 -9.27 15.67 -10.75
C ILE A 38 -10.69 15.27 -11.17
N ILE A 39 -10.85 14.06 -11.69
CA ILE A 39 -12.18 13.49 -11.93
C ILE A 39 -12.66 12.87 -10.62
N SER A 40 -13.51 13.61 -9.92
CA SER A 40 -14.10 13.17 -8.66
C SER A 40 -15.27 12.24 -8.93
N VAL A 41 -15.15 10.98 -8.47
CA VAL A 41 -16.28 10.05 -8.35
C VAL A 41 -16.56 9.94 -6.85
N PRO A 42 -17.78 10.24 -6.38
CA PRO A 42 -18.10 10.11 -4.96
C PRO A 42 -18.06 8.63 -4.57
N ASN A 43 -17.15 8.29 -3.66
CA ASN A 43 -17.15 6.99 -3.01
C ASN A 43 -18.25 6.96 -1.95
N PRO A 44 -18.90 5.81 -1.74
CA PRO A 44 -19.80 5.63 -0.60
C PRO A 44 -19.03 5.85 0.71
N SER A 45 -19.70 6.44 1.69
CA SER A 45 -19.24 6.48 3.07
C SER A 45 -19.13 5.07 3.66
N THR A 46 -18.42 4.93 4.79
CA THR A 46 -18.31 3.65 5.50
C THR A 46 -19.68 3.08 5.87
N GLU A 47 -20.62 3.94 6.25
CA GLU A 47 -21.99 3.58 6.63
C GLU A 47 -22.79 3.13 5.41
N GLU A 48 -22.72 3.86 4.29
CA GLU A 48 -23.35 3.46 3.02
C GLU A 48 -22.78 2.14 2.49
N MET A 49 -21.47 1.92 2.63
CA MET A 49 -20.84 0.66 2.23
C MET A 49 -21.33 -0.51 3.10
N GLN A 50 -21.47 -0.31 4.41
CA GLN A 50 -22.03 -1.33 5.30
C GLN A 50 -23.48 -1.65 4.94
N GLU A 51 -24.29 -0.64 4.61
CA GLU A 51 -25.68 -0.84 4.19
C GLU A 51 -25.77 -1.58 2.85
N ILE A 52 -24.91 -1.25 1.87
CA ILE A 52 -24.81 -1.98 0.60
C ILE A 52 -24.42 -3.44 0.85
N LEU A 53 -23.41 -3.70 1.69
CA LEU A 53 -22.99 -5.05 2.04
C LEU A 53 -24.12 -5.83 2.74
N GLN A 54 -24.83 -5.20 3.67
CA GLN A 54 -25.96 -5.82 4.36
C GLN A 54 -27.09 -6.16 3.39
N ASN A 55 -27.50 -5.21 2.54
CA ASN A 55 -28.56 -5.42 1.55
C ASN A 55 -28.23 -6.52 0.54
N ILE A 56 -26.97 -6.63 0.11
CA ILE A 56 -26.50 -7.76 -0.73
C ILE A 56 -26.57 -9.07 0.05
N THR A 57 -26.17 -9.06 1.32
CA THR A 57 -26.19 -10.24 2.21
C THR A 57 -27.61 -10.73 2.52
N VAL A 58 -28.64 -9.87 2.47
CA VAL A 58 -30.06 -10.29 2.66
C VAL A 58 -30.55 -11.24 1.56
N ASN A 59 -29.98 -11.20 0.36
CA ASN A 59 -30.12 -12.27 -0.66
C ASN A 59 -29.05 -13.34 -0.41
N TYR A 60 -29.32 -14.20 0.57
CA TYR A 60 -28.36 -15.14 1.13
C TYR A 60 -27.94 -16.24 0.13
N ASP A 61 -26.92 -15.99 -0.69
CA ASP A 61 -26.21 -17.02 -1.45
C ASP A 61 -25.03 -17.53 -0.61
N PHE A 62 -25.16 -18.72 -0.04
CA PHE A 62 -24.11 -19.35 0.77
C PHE A 62 -22.82 -19.60 0.00
N ASN A 63 -22.83 -19.57 -1.33
CA ASN A 63 -21.65 -19.78 -2.17
C ASN A 63 -20.80 -18.52 -2.35
N VAL A 64 -21.26 -17.37 -1.86
CA VAL A 64 -20.63 -16.08 -2.14
C VAL A 64 -20.40 -15.29 -0.85
N VAL A 65 -19.23 -14.63 -0.77
CA VAL A 65 -18.92 -13.63 0.25
C VAL A 65 -18.60 -12.30 -0.43
N THR A 66 -19.22 -11.23 0.02
CA THR A 66 -19.02 -9.88 -0.51
C THR A 66 -18.00 -9.12 0.33
N LYS A 67 -17.01 -8.48 -0.31
CA LYS A 67 -16.00 -7.66 0.37
C LYS A 67 -15.82 -6.32 -0.35
N PRO A 68 -15.58 -5.21 0.38
CA PRO A 68 -15.22 -3.94 -0.24
C PRO A 68 -13.79 -4.00 -0.78
N VAL A 69 -13.58 -3.48 -1.99
CA VAL A 69 -12.28 -3.43 -2.67
C VAL A 69 -12.07 -2.04 -3.26
N ASN A 70 -10.92 -1.44 -2.97
CA ASN A 70 -10.50 -0.16 -3.54
C ASN A 70 -9.73 -0.39 -4.85
N PHE A 71 -10.15 0.32 -5.90
CA PHE A 71 -9.47 0.36 -7.19
C PHE A 71 -8.82 1.72 -7.36
N ASN A 72 -7.50 1.73 -7.51
CA ASN A 72 -6.71 2.96 -7.64
C ASN A 72 -6.36 3.20 -9.11
N PHE A 73 -6.39 4.45 -9.56
CA PHE A 73 -6.16 4.79 -10.96
C PHE A 73 -4.83 5.52 -11.16
N LYS A 74 -4.15 5.15 -12.25
CA LYS A 74 -2.89 5.78 -12.64
C LYS A 74 -3.11 7.24 -13.05
N LYS A 75 -2.19 8.12 -12.63
CA LYS A 75 -2.11 9.49 -13.15
C LYS A 75 -1.82 9.45 -14.65
N SER A 76 -2.71 10.04 -15.47
CA SER A 76 -2.48 10.16 -16.91
C SER A 76 -2.05 11.58 -17.25
N LYS A 77 -0.90 11.73 -17.88
CA LYS A 77 -0.40 13.02 -18.36
C LYS A 77 -0.67 13.16 -19.86
N ASP A 78 -1.43 14.18 -20.22
CA ASP A 78 -1.61 14.53 -21.63
C ASP A 78 -0.29 15.11 -22.17
N LYS A 79 0.24 14.50 -23.24
CA LYS A 79 1.54 14.86 -23.83
C LYS A 79 1.53 16.25 -24.50
N VAL A 80 0.36 16.76 -24.86
CA VAL A 80 0.19 18.01 -25.61
C VAL A 80 -0.07 19.18 -24.66
N THR A 81 -0.96 18.99 -23.68
CA THR A 81 -1.36 20.07 -22.77
C THR A 81 -0.54 20.08 -21.48
N GLY A 82 0.16 18.99 -21.17
CA GLY A 82 0.90 18.83 -19.92
C GLY A 82 0.02 18.72 -18.68
N ILE A 83 -1.31 18.70 -18.84
CA ILE A 83 -2.28 18.58 -17.77
C ILE A 83 -2.26 17.13 -17.26
N GLU A 84 -2.15 17.00 -15.95
CA GLU A 84 -2.21 15.72 -15.27
C GLU A 84 -3.66 15.46 -14.84
N THR A 85 -4.21 14.34 -15.30
CA THR A 85 -5.55 13.89 -14.90
C THR A 85 -5.41 12.71 -13.95
N ILE A 86 -6.05 12.84 -12.80
CA ILE A 86 -6.15 11.78 -11.78
C ILE A 86 -7.63 11.48 -11.60
N ARG A 87 -7.95 10.20 -11.57
CA ARG A 87 -9.27 9.73 -11.14
C ARG A 87 -9.14 9.26 -9.70
N ASN A 88 -10.06 9.69 -8.84
CA ASN A 88 -10.13 9.21 -7.46
C ASN A 88 -10.30 7.69 -7.44
N SER A 89 -9.78 7.05 -6.38
CA SER A 89 -10.00 5.63 -6.14
C SER A 89 -11.49 5.33 -6.12
N VAL A 90 -11.88 4.15 -6.63
CA VAL A 90 -13.28 3.69 -6.62
C VAL A 90 -13.39 2.49 -5.71
N GLN A 91 -14.29 2.55 -4.73
CA GLN A 91 -14.57 1.43 -3.85
C GLN A 91 -15.79 0.63 -4.34
N LEU A 92 -15.64 -0.67 -4.55
CA LEU A 92 -16.71 -1.57 -4.99
C LEU A 92 -16.90 -2.74 -4.02
N ALA A 93 -18.16 -3.18 -3.86
CA ALA A 93 -18.50 -4.44 -3.20
C ALA A 93 -18.32 -5.60 -4.21
N ILE A 94 -17.30 -6.42 -4.01
CA ILE A 94 -16.95 -7.52 -4.92
C ILE A 94 -17.33 -8.87 -4.31
N HIS A 95 -17.93 -9.73 -5.14
CA HIS A 95 -18.28 -11.10 -4.80
C HIS A 95 -17.10 -12.06 -4.98
N TYR A 96 -16.85 -12.86 -3.97
CA TYR A 96 -15.86 -13.95 -3.98
C TYR A 96 -16.56 -15.26 -3.65
N PRO A 97 -16.09 -16.41 -4.17
CA PRO A 97 -16.53 -17.70 -3.68
C PRO A 97 -16.29 -17.81 -2.17
N SER A 98 -17.33 -18.21 -1.43
CA SER A 98 -17.20 -18.61 -0.03
C SER A 98 -16.51 -19.98 0.07
N MET A 99 -16.32 -20.51 1.28
CA MET A 99 -15.78 -21.86 1.44
C MET A 99 -16.71 -22.91 0.83
N GLU A 100 -18.01 -22.76 1.06
CA GLU A 100 -19.06 -23.59 0.48
C GLU A 100 -19.09 -23.46 -1.04
N GLY A 101 -18.94 -22.24 -1.57
CA GLY A 101 -18.85 -22.00 -3.00
C GLY A 101 -17.62 -22.64 -3.65
N ILE A 102 -16.48 -22.64 -2.95
CA ILE A 102 -15.28 -23.36 -3.41
C ILE A 102 -15.55 -24.86 -3.46
N VAL A 103 -16.17 -25.44 -2.43
CA VAL A 103 -16.55 -26.86 -2.43
C VAL A 103 -17.50 -27.17 -3.59
N ALA A 104 -18.50 -26.31 -3.83
CA ALA A 104 -19.42 -26.48 -4.96
C ALA A 104 -18.70 -26.43 -6.32
N ILE A 105 -17.70 -25.57 -6.49
CA ILE A 105 -16.85 -25.54 -7.69
C ILE A 105 -16.08 -26.85 -7.86
N LEU A 106 -15.51 -27.39 -6.78
CA LEU A 106 -14.78 -28.66 -6.79
C LEU A 106 -15.70 -29.84 -7.15
N GLU A 107 -16.91 -29.87 -6.61
CA GLU A 107 -17.91 -30.92 -6.86
C GLU A 107 -18.50 -30.81 -8.28
N GLY A 108 -18.68 -29.59 -8.78
CA GLY A 108 -19.24 -29.33 -10.10
C GLY A 108 -18.32 -29.82 -11.23
N GLY A 109 -17.00 -29.72 -11.04
CA GLY A 109 -16.01 -30.23 -11.99
C GLY A 109 -16.08 -29.58 -13.38
N ASP A 110 -16.68 -28.40 -13.48
CA ASP A 110 -16.91 -27.69 -14.72
C ASP A 110 -15.82 -26.63 -14.98
N LYS A 111 -16.12 -25.66 -15.87
CA LYS A 111 -15.18 -24.56 -16.17
C LYS A 111 -14.78 -23.73 -14.96
N GLY A 112 -15.57 -23.73 -13.89
CA GLY A 112 -15.20 -23.10 -12.63
C GLY A 112 -14.00 -23.79 -11.98
N LEU A 113 -13.94 -25.13 -12.04
CA LEU A 113 -12.79 -25.89 -11.55
C LEU A 113 -11.55 -25.64 -12.41
N GLU A 114 -11.70 -25.62 -13.73
CA GLU A 114 -10.59 -25.30 -14.65
C GLU A 114 -9.98 -23.93 -14.30
N LEU A 115 -10.82 -22.90 -14.14
CA LEU A 115 -10.36 -21.56 -13.74
C LEU A 115 -9.70 -21.55 -12.36
N LEU A 116 -10.22 -22.33 -11.40
CA LEU A 116 -9.62 -22.45 -10.07
C LEU A 116 -8.23 -23.08 -10.14
N VAL A 117 -8.06 -24.12 -10.96
CA VAL A 117 -6.77 -24.76 -11.20
C VAL A 117 -5.79 -23.78 -11.87
N GLU A 118 -6.22 -23.06 -12.90
CA GLU A 118 -5.41 -22.01 -13.54
C GLU A 118 -4.96 -20.92 -12.55
N ALA A 119 -5.84 -20.51 -11.63
CA ALA A 119 -5.50 -19.54 -10.59
C ALA A 119 -4.42 -20.08 -9.63
N ILE A 120 -4.53 -21.35 -9.22
CA ILE A 120 -3.53 -22.03 -8.40
C ILE A 120 -2.18 -22.13 -9.14
N GLU A 121 -2.20 -22.55 -10.39
CA GLU A 121 -1.01 -22.59 -11.25
C GLU A 121 -0.39 -21.21 -11.42
N GLY A 122 -1.21 -20.17 -11.53
CA GLY A 122 -0.77 -18.77 -11.57
C GLY A 122 0.07 -18.39 -10.36
N VAL A 123 -0.34 -18.79 -9.15
CA VAL A 123 0.41 -18.57 -7.90
C VAL A 123 1.77 -19.28 -7.93
N ILE A 124 1.76 -20.57 -8.26
CA ILE A 124 2.97 -21.40 -8.29
C ILE A 124 3.96 -20.90 -9.35
N ASN A 125 3.48 -20.63 -10.57
CA ASN A 125 4.30 -20.09 -11.66
C ASN A 125 4.87 -18.72 -11.33
N ALA A 126 4.14 -17.88 -10.59
CA ALA A 126 4.66 -16.58 -10.20
C ALA A 126 5.75 -16.70 -9.13
N ALA A 127 5.60 -17.61 -8.16
CA ALA A 127 6.68 -17.94 -7.21
C ALA A 127 7.92 -18.49 -7.94
N ALA A 128 7.71 -19.37 -8.94
CA ALA A 128 8.80 -19.91 -9.74
C ALA A 128 9.55 -18.83 -10.54
N ARG A 129 8.82 -17.90 -11.16
CA ARG A 129 9.42 -16.75 -11.86
C ARG A 129 10.18 -15.85 -10.90
N ASP A 130 9.61 -15.53 -9.74
CA ASP A 130 10.28 -14.67 -8.76
C ASP A 130 11.60 -15.34 -8.31
N LEU A 131 11.61 -16.66 -8.11
CA LEU A 131 12.84 -17.39 -7.81
C LEU A 131 13.86 -17.33 -8.94
N LEU A 132 13.46 -17.51 -10.21
CA LEU A 132 14.34 -17.37 -11.38
C LEU A 132 14.84 -15.93 -11.60
N TYR A 133 14.10 -14.92 -11.14
CA TYR A 133 14.55 -13.53 -11.21
C TYR A 133 15.50 -13.17 -10.07
N ASP A 134 15.25 -13.73 -8.90
CA ASP A 134 16.10 -13.57 -7.73
C ASP A 134 17.35 -14.47 -7.83
N ASP A 135 17.39 -15.46 -8.71
CA ASP A 135 18.54 -16.33 -8.92
C ASP A 135 18.70 -16.64 -10.42
N ILE A 136 19.72 -16.05 -11.04
CA ILE A 136 19.96 -16.16 -12.49
C ILE A 136 20.75 -17.42 -12.88
N THR A 137 21.36 -18.14 -11.93
CA THR A 137 22.08 -19.38 -12.26
C THR A 137 21.20 -20.62 -12.10
N LEU A 138 20.01 -20.49 -11.48
CA LEU A 138 19.01 -21.54 -11.51
C LEU A 138 18.76 -22.02 -12.94
N SER A 139 18.88 -23.34 -13.08
CA SER A 139 18.62 -24.08 -14.30
C SER A 139 17.53 -25.09 -14.06
N ALA A 140 16.98 -25.69 -15.11
CA ALA A 140 16.02 -26.78 -14.98
C ALA A 140 16.54 -27.95 -14.12
N ALA A 141 17.87 -28.14 -14.01
CA ALA A 141 18.48 -29.20 -13.22
C ALA A 141 18.68 -28.85 -11.74
N THR A 142 18.77 -27.56 -11.40
CA THR A 142 19.05 -27.05 -10.05
C THR A 142 17.85 -26.37 -9.40
N PHE A 143 16.72 -26.28 -10.12
CA PHE A 143 15.53 -25.58 -9.66
C PHE A 143 14.90 -26.24 -8.42
N PRO A 144 14.76 -25.53 -7.28
CA PRO A 144 14.22 -26.10 -6.06
C PRO A 144 12.68 -26.10 -6.08
N VAL A 145 12.11 -27.15 -6.66
CA VAL A 145 10.66 -27.31 -6.85
C VAL A 145 9.88 -27.30 -5.53
N ASP A 146 10.50 -27.73 -4.43
CA ASP A 146 9.92 -27.71 -3.09
C ASP A 146 9.58 -26.30 -2.61
N LYS A 147 10.40 -25.29 -2.96
CA LYS A 147 10.21 -23.88 -2.62
C LYS A 147 9.04 -23.21 -3.34
N ILE A 148 8.46 -23.85 -4.36
CA ILE A 148 7.29 -23.32 -5.10
C ILE A 148 6.01 -24.13 -4.87
N SER A 149 6.06 -25.11 -3.96
CA SER A 149 4.87 -25.90 -3.62
C SER A 149 3.81 -25.02 -2.95
N TRP A 150 2.52 -25.35 -3.17
CA TRP A 150 1.41 -24.63 -2.55
C TRP A 150 1.54 -24.57 -1.02
N ASP A 151 1.91 -25.69 -0.40
CA ASP A 151 2.10 -25.79 1.05
C ASP A 151 3.21 -24.85 1.54
N PHE A 152 4.36 -24.82 0.86
CA PHE A 152 5.45 -23.89 1.20
C PHE A 152 5.00 -22.43 1.04
N ILE A 153 4.41 -22.07 -0.10
CA ILE A 153 3.93 -20.72 -0.37
C ILE A 153 2.89 -20.30 0.68
N SER A 154 1.99 -21.19 1.07
CA SER A 154 0.94 -20.91 2.07
C SER A 154 1.48 -20.62 3.48
N LYS A 155 2.75 -20.93 3.75
CA LYS A 155 3.41 -20.68 5.04
C LYS A 155 4.25 -19.40 5.06
N LEU A 156 4.60 -18.86 3.89
CA LEU A 156 5.33 -17.58 3.79
C LEU A 156 4.54 -16.44 4.47
N PRO A 157 5.15 -15.34 4.91
CA PRO A 157 4.41 -14.16 5.33
C PRO A 157 3.41 -13.69 4.25
N LYS A 158 2.22 -13.19 4.64
CA LYS A 158 1.15 -12.81 3.70
C LYS A 158 1.65 -11.84 2.60
N ALA A 159 2.52 -10.90 2.97
CA ALA A 159 3.14 -9.95 2.04
C ALA A 159 3.98 -10.65 0.95
N GLN A 160 4.58 -11.82 1.26
CA GLN A 160 5.44 -12.57 0.35
C GLN A 160 4.66 -13.61 -0.50
N ARG A 161 3.40 -13.91 -0.17
CA ARG A 161 2.57 -14.84 -0.95
C ARG A 161 2.05 -14.15 -2.21
N ARG A 162 2.55 -14.50 -3.40
CA ARG A 162 1.89 -14.08 -4.66
C ARG A 162 0.53 -14.78 -4.81
N GLY A 163 -0.46 -14.06 -5.35
CA GLY A 163 -1.88 -14.46 -5.37
C GLY A 163 -2.75 -13.65 -4.40
N GLY A 164 -2.17 -13.15 -3.31
CA GLY A 164 -2.70 -12.06 -2.48
C GLY A 164 -1.80 -10.81 -2.53
N GLY A 165 -0.92 -10.73 -3.53
CA GLY A 165 0.08 -9.69 -3.66
C GLY A 165 -0.51 -8.34 -4.08
N ILE A 166 0.18 -7.28 -3.71
CA ILE A 166 -0.21 -5.90 -3.99
C ILE A 166 -0.39 -5.70 -5.51
N PRO A 167 -1.54 -5.16 -5.95
CA PRO A 167 -1.83 -4.95 -7.37
C PRO A 167 -0.73 -4.16 -8.07
N LYS A 168 -0.52 -4.45 -9.36
CA LYS A 168 0.46 -3.72 -10.18
C LYS A 168 0.16 -2.21 -10.18
N GLU A 169 -1.11 -1.84 -10.22
CA GLU A 169 -1.57 -0.45 -10.18
C GLU A 169 -1.18 0.23 -8.86
N THR A 170 -1.28 -0.48 -7.73
CA THR A 170 -0.83 0.01 -6.43
C THR A 170 0.69 0.21 -6.37
N TRP A 171 1.48 -0.70 -6.96
CA TRP A 171 2.93 -0.51 -7.10
C TRP A 171 3.29 0.70 -7.97
N GLU A 172 2.58 0.90 -9.07
CA GLU A 172 2.77 2.05 -9.95
C GLU A 172 2.38 3.36 -9.26
N GLY A 173 1.26 3.38 -8.53
CA GLY A 173 0.80 4.51 -7.73
C GLY A 173 1.81 4.87 -6.63
N PHE A 174 2.29 3.88 -5.88
CA PHE A 174 3.34 4.04 -4.88
C PHE A 174 4.59 4.69 -5.48
N GLY A 175 5.07 4.21 -6.62
CA GLY A 175 6.24 4.78 -7.28
C GLY A 175 6.05 6.24 -7.71
N GLN A 176 4.84 6.62 -8.12
CA GLN A 176 4.51 8.01 -8.49
C GLN A 176 4.44 8.92 -7.26
N ASP A 177 3.72 8.49 -6.23
CA ASP A 177 3.58 9.22 -4.97
C ASP A 177 4.93 9.43 -4.29
N TYR A 178 5.78 8.39 -4.27
CA TYR A 178 7.14 8.48 -3.74
C TYR A 178 7.98 9.56 -4.45
N VAL A 179 7.90 9.67 -5.78
CA VAL A 179 8.64 10.68 -6.55
C VAL A 179 8.13 12.09 -6.31
N GLU A 180 6.86 12.25 -5.97
CA GLU A 180 6.23 13.54 -5.67
C GLU A 180 6.56 14.02 -4.26
N VAL A 181 6.46 13.13 -3.27
CA VAL A 181 6.62 13.46 -1.84
C VAL A 181 8.10 13.64 -1.48
N MET A 182 8.96 12.69 -1.86
CA MET A 182 10.30 12.56 -1.28
C MET A 182 11.33 13.64 -1.62
N PRO A 183 11.31 14.33 -2.78
CA PRO A 183 12.30 15.36 -3.07
C PRO A 183 12.29 16.49 -2.04
N THR A 184 11.10 16.90 -1.60
CA THR A 184 10.93 17.99 -0.62
C THR A 184 11.30 17.57 0.80
N LYS A 185 11.19 16.26 1.11
CA LYS A 185 11.43 15.71 2.45
C LYS A 185 12.86 15.30 2.69
N THR A 186 13.56 14.88 1.64
CA THR A 186 14.94 14.40 1.72
C THR A 186 15.97 15.40 1.21
N GLY A 187 15.55 16.48 0.54
CA GLY A 187 16.44 17.45 -0.10
C GLY A 187 17.22 16.88 -1.29
N LYS A 188 16.90 15.66 -1.73
CA LYS A 188 17.52 15.00 -2.89
C LYS A 188 16.89 15.48 -4.20
N THR A 189 17.62 15.35 -5.30
CA THR A 189 17.09 15.73 -6.61
C THR A 189 15.98 14.78 -7.05
N VAL A 190 15.05 15.28 -7.87
CA VAL A 190 13.96 14.47 -8.45
C VAL A 190 14.51 13.24 -9.18
N GLU A 191 15.65 13.38 -9.85
CA GLU A 191 16.30 12.27 -10.56
C GLU A 191 16.81 11.18 -9.60
N GLN A 192 17.43 11.56 -8.48
CA GLN A 192 17.88 10.61 -7.46
C GLN A 192 16.69 9.86 -6.86
N ILE A 193 15.60 10.57 -6.56
CA ILE A 193 14.37 9.97 -6.04
C ILE A 193 13.71 9.07 -7.09
N ALA A 194 13.68 9.45 -8.36
CA ALA A 194 13.15 8.61 -9.44
C ALA A 194 13.95 7.31 -9.61
N ASN A 195 15.26 7.34 -9.42
CA ASN A 195 16.08 6.13 -9.43
C ASN A 195 15.82 5.25 -8.21
N ALA A 196 15.68 5.83 -7.02
CA ALA A 196 15.25 5.09 -5.82
C ALA A 196 13.87 4.44 -6.03
N ALA A 197 12.89 5.19 -6.57
CA ALA A 197 11.56 4.68 -6.86
C ALA A 197 11.59 3.48 -7.81
N LYS A 198 12.44 3.49 -8.85
CA LYS A 198 12.62 2.33 -9.75
C LYS A 198 13.14 1.10 -9.00
N ILE A 199 14.09 1.27 -8.07
CA ILE A 199 14.64 0.18 -7.27
C ILE A 199 13.57 -0.38 -6.32
N LEU A 200 12.78 0.49 -5.69
CA LEU A 200 11.69 0.11 -4.80
C LEU A 200 10.57 -0.63 -5.55
N VAL A 201 10.12 -0.11 -6.70
CA VAL A 201 9.09 -0.75 -7.54
C VAL A 201 9.60 -2.08 -8.14
N SER A 202 10.91 -2.20 -8.38
CA SER A 202 11.55 -3.48 -8.75
C SER A 202 11.89 -4.35 -7.54
N LYS A 203 11.30 -4.08 -6.37
CA LYS A 203 11.34 -4.92 -5.18
C LYS A 203 12.76 -5.21 -4.69
N LEU A 204 13.64 -4.21 -4.78
CA LEU A 204 15.03 -4.25 -4.27
C LEU A 204 15.94 -5.28 -4.95
N THR A 205 15.49 -6.02 -5.96
CA THR A 205 16.24 -7.14 -6.55
C THR A 205 17.62 -6.71 -7.08
N GLN A 206 17.74 -5.49 -7.63
CA GLN A 206 19.00 -4.97 -8.18
C GLN A 206 20.04 -4.60 -7.12
N VAL A 207 19.65 -4.43 -5.87
CA VAL A 207 20.51 -3.94 -4.78
C VAL A 207 20.59 -4.94 -3.62
N ARG A 208 20.14 -6.18 -3.84
CA ARG A 208 20.00 -7.20 -2.79
C ARG A 208 21.29 -7.56 -2.05
N THR A 209 22.45 -7.37 -2.66
CA THR A 209 23.77 -7.59 -2.04
C THR A 209 24.46 -6.29 -1.62
N ASN A 210 23.85 -5.13 -1.89
CA ASN A 210 24.43 -3.84 -1.58
C ASN A 210 23.81 -3.31 -0.28
N GLU A 211 24.34 -3.77 0.86
CA GLU A 211 23.83 -3.41 2.19
C GLU A 211 23.75 -1.89 2.41
N PRO A 212 24.76 -1.06 2.03
CA PRO A 212 24.65 0.40 2.20
C PRO A 212 23.46 1.00 1.45
N VAL A 213 23.17 0.51 0.25
CA VAL A 213 22.03 1.00 -0.54
C VAL A 213 20.72 0.47 0.02
N LEU A 214 20.67 -0.76 0.53
CA LEU A 214 19.48 -1.30 1.21
C LEU A 214 19.13 -0.50 2.46
N GLN A 215 20.11 -0.23 3.33
CA GLN A 215 19.91 0.59 4.53
C GLN A 215 19.41 1.99 4.17
N LEU A 216 20.02 2.63 3.17
CA LEU A 216 19.57 3.93 2.68
C LEU A 216 18.10 3.90 2.21
N LEU A 217 17.71 2.86 1.47
CA LEU A 217 16.33 2.72 0.98
C LEU A 217 15.34 2.43 2.12
N VAL A 218 15.74 1.69 3.15
CA VAL A 218 14.94 1.46 4.37
C VAL A 218 14.70 2.77 5.12
N GLU A 219 15.74 3.58 5.32
CA GLU A 219 15.61 4.92 5.93
C GLU A 219 14.67 5.81 5.11
N GLN A 220 14.80 5.78 3.78
CA GLN A 220 13.91 6.54 2.91
C GLN A 220 12.45 6.06 2.97
N LEU A 221 12.21 4.76 3.10
CA LEU A 221 10.86 4.23 3.28
C LEU A 221 10.24 4.69 4.60
N ALA A 222 11.03 4.80 5.67
CA ALA A 222 10.57 5.35 6.94
C ALA A 222 10.17 6.84 6.79
N VAL A 223 11.03 7.65 6.15
CA VAL A 223 10.73 9.06 5.86
C VAL A 223 9.47 9.20 5.00
N TYR A 224 9.32 8.34 3.98
CA TYR A 224 8.13 8.33 3.14
C TYR A 224 6.87 7.99 3.94
N ALA A 225 6.94 6.99 4.81
CA ALA A 225 5.81 6.57 5.64
C ALA A 225 5.34 7.67 6.60
N GLU A 226 6.26 8.50 7.10
CA GLU A 226 5.93 9.65 7.95
C GLU A 226 5.42 10.86 7.16
N ALA A 227 5.81 10.98 5.88
CA ALA A 227 5.60 12.20 5.10
C ALA A 227 4.50 12.13 4.04
N SER A 228 4.15 10.94 3.56
CA SER A 228 3.15 10.78 2.51
C SER A 228 1.73 10.93 3.07
N PRO A 229 0.89 11.81 2.50
CA PRO A 229 -0.52 11.89 2.86
C PRO A 229 -1.31 10.66 2.39
N ASN A 230 -0.77 9.88 1.46
CA ASN A 230 -1.41 8.70 0.87
C ASN A 230 -0.84 7.40 1.44
N ILE A 231 -0.15 7.45 2.59
CA ILE A 231 0.53 6.27 3.14
C ILE A 231 -0.43 5.11 3.40
N GLU A 232 -1.66 5.38 3.82
CA GLU A 232 -2.68 4.34 4.05
C GLU A 232 -2.97 3.53 2.77
N GLU A 233 -2.89 4.16 1.60
CA GLU A 233 -3.11 3.49 0.30
C GLU A 233 -1.92 2.61 -0.13
N TYR A 234 -0.71 2.95 0.33
CA TYR A 234 0.54 2.31 -0.09
C TYR A 234 1.28 1.58 1.04
N GLN A 235 0.67 1.47 2.22
CA GLN A 235 1.26 0.84 3.40
C GLN A 235 1.70 -0.59 3.12
N ASP A 236 0.93 -1.34 2.33
CA ASP A 236 1.29 -2.70 1.95
C ASP A 236 2.58 -2.74 1.11
N CYS A 237 2.79 -1.77 0.20
CA CYS A 237 4.06 -1.64 -0.56
C CYS A 237 5.24 -1.41 0.38
N VAL A 238 5.08 -0.49 1.35
CA VAL A 238 6.13 -0.18 2.32
C VAL A 238 6.43 -1.39 3.19
N ALA A 239 5.42 -2.04 3.75
CA ALA A 239 5.57 -3.24 4.57
C ALA A 239 6.24 -4.39 3.78
N PHE A 240 5.88 -4.57 2.51
CA PHE A 240 6.53 -5.55 1.63
C PHE A 240 8.04 -5.27 1.50
N LEU A 241 8.39 -4.01 1.20
CA LEU A 241 9.78 -3.62 0.96
C LEU A 241 10.63 -3.71 2.24
N LEU A 242 10.09 -3.32 3.39
CA LEU A 242 10.78 -3.42 4.67
C LEU A 242 11.09 -4.89 5.03
N ASN A 243 10.10 -5.78 4.90
CA ASN A 243 10.31 -7.21 5.13
C ASN A 243 11.34 -7.81 4.16
N LYS A 244 11.31 -7.37 2.89
CA LYS A 244 12.26 -7.86 1.87
C LYS A 244 13.68 -7.34 2.12
N ALA A 245 13.82 -6.08 2.50
CA ALA A 245 15.11 -5.50 2.90
C ALA A 245 15.67 -6.20 4.14
N ASP A 246 14.85 -6.46 5.15
CA ASP A 246 15.25 -7.20 6.36
C ASP A 246 15.77 -8.61 6.02
N THR A 247 15.09 -9.30 5.10
CA THR A 247 15.57 -10.60 4.58
C THR A 247 16.95 -10.46 3.93
N TYR A 248 17.17 -9.43 3.12
CA TYR A 248 18.47 -9.22 2.47
C TYR A 248 19.57 -8.76 3.42
N LEU A 249 19.24 -8.10 4.53
CA LEU A 249 20.22 -7.62 5.50
C LEU A 249 20.58 -8.68 6.56
N ASN A 250 19.72 -9.67 6.80
CA ASN A 250 19.87 -10.65 7.86
C ASN A 250 20.26 -12.07 7.39
N VAL A 251 20.29 -12.30 6.08
CA VAL A 251 20.77 -13.55 5.47
C VAL A 251 22.24 -13.37 5.09
N SER A 252 23.08 -14.40 5.29
CA SER A 252 24.51 -14.24 5.03
C SER A 252 24.78 -13.95 3.55
N GLU A 253 25.87 -13.23 3.25
CA GLU A 253 26.24 -12.97 1.85
C GLU A 253 26.44 -14.29 1.10
N GLU A 254 26.98 -15.34 1.73
CA GLU A 254 27.07 -16.68 1.12
C GLU A 254 25.71 -17.32 0.88
N GLU A 255 24.67 -17.06 1.67
CA GLU A 255 23.31 -17.58 1.45
C GLU A 255 22.55 -16.76 0.39
N LEU A 256 22.77 -15.44 0.35
CA LEU A 256 22.30 -14.57 -0.74
C LEU A 256 22.99 -14.90 -2.07
N LEU A 257 24.25 -15.33 -1.98
CA LEU A 257 25.07 -15.80 -3.09
C LEU A 257 24.92 -17.31 -3.38
N ALA A 258 24.34 -18.12 -2.48
CA ALA A 258 24.05 -19.54 -2.73
C ALA A 258 22.62 -19.75 -3.24
N ASN A 259 21.77 -18.72 -3.14
CA ASN A 259 20.63 -18.51 -4.03
C ASN A 259 21.06 -17.63 -5.24
N LEU A 260 22.31 -17.80 -5.72
CA LEU A 260 22.77 -17.34 -7.04
C LEU A 260 22.56 -18.42 -8.07
#